data_AF-A0A0C1NT01-F1
#
_entry.id   AF-A0A0C1NT01-F1
#
_cell.length_a   1.000
_cell.length_b   1.000
_cell.length_c   1.000
_cell.angle_alpha   90.00
_cell.angle_beta   90.00
_cell.angle_gamma   90.00
#
_symmetry.space_group_name_H-M   'P 1'
#
loop_
_entity.id
_entity.type
_entity.pdbx_description
1 polymer ?
#
loop_
_entity_poly.entity_id
_entity_poly.type
_entity_poly.pdbx_seq_one_letter_code
_entity_poly.pdbx_strand_id
1 'polypeptide(L)'
;VDSCVYVNDRLFVFFQNAAVDNATKISGLVEAGHPVITITSNNRYDLGSQMFLWEMATAVAGHFLGINPFDQPDVEITKVHIRRMIAVYREHKEFPYELSSLTTPECVVYGGPQALTLADKLKNFLSEAEKGDYVCLQVYLNQSPEVDEALCTLRETIFIKYGLAVTTGYGPRYLHSTGQLHKGDSGNGLFIQLTQENFRDVDIPDEIGKKKSSLTFGTLQAAQAQGDRQALKDAGRRIIRFHFRTNPVAGLKNLTEIL
;
A
#
# COMPACT_ATOMS: atom_id res chain seq x y z
N VAL A 1 15.92 -12.19 -6.34
CA VAL A 1 16.29 -11.03 -7.18
C VAL A 1 17.77 -10.77 -7.00
N ASP A 2 18.47 -10.49 -8.09
CA ASP A 2 19.91 -10.13 -8.10
C ASP A 2 20.15 -8.87 -7.24
N SER A 3 21.24 -8.84 -6.47
CA SER A 3 21.62 -7.69 -5.63
C SER A 3 21.84 -6.41 -6.44
N CYS A 4 22.19 -6.54 -7.72
CA CYS A 4 22.43 -5.40 -8.61
C CYS A 4 21.15 -4.66 -9.03
N VAL A 5 19.96 -5.23 -8.80
CA VAL A 5 18.67 -4.59 -9.14
C VAL A 5 18.27 -3.55 -8.11
N TYR A 6 18.76 -3.68 -6.86
CA TYR A 6 18.48 -2.69 -5.84
C TYR A 6 19.25 -1.40 -6.12
N VAL A 7 18.56 -0.26 -6.04
CA VAL A 7 19.19 1.06 -6.04
C VAL A 7 19.72 1.40 -4.63
N ASN A 8 20.54 2.43 -4.51
CA ASN A 8 21.15 2.86 -3.25
C ASN A 8 20.16 3.64 -2.36
N ASP A 9 19.07 2.98 -1.97
CA ASP A 9 17.96 3.52 -1.18
C ASP A 9 17.54 2.61 -0.01
N ARG A 10 18.20 1.46 0.17
CA ARG A 10 17.81 0.44 1.15
C ARG A 10 18.94 0.12 2.12
N LEU A 11 18.52 -0.20 3.34
CA LEU A 11 19.34 -0.87 4.36
C LEU A 11 18.87 -2.31 4.48
N PHE A 12 19.78 -3.27 4.34
CA PHE A 12 19.46 -4.68 4.48
C PHE A 12 19.80 -5.16 5.88
N VAL A 13 18.81 -5.72 6.59
CA VAL A 13 19.00 -6.27 7.93
C VAL A 13 18.73 -7.77 7.89
N PHE A 14 19.73 -8.57 8.22
CA PHE A 14 19.65 -10.03 8.28
C PHE A 14 19.65 -10.51 9.73
N PHE A 15 18.58 -11.17 10.15
CA PHE A 15 18.59 -11.98 11.36
C PHE A 15 19.09 -13.39 11.00
N GLN A 16 20.23 -13.78 11.58
CA GLN A 16 20.88 -15.06 11.29
C GLN A 16 20.88 -15.98 12.50
N ASN A 17 20.74 -17.28 12.24
CA ASN A 17 20.99 -18.33 13.22
C ASN A 17 21.82 -19.44 12.54
N ALA A 18 22.32 -20.40 13.31
CA ALA A 18 23.15 -21.49 12.78
C ALA A 18 22.44 -22.38 11.73
N ALA A 19 21.12 -22.30 11.61
CA ALA A 19 20.32 -23.10 10.69
C ALA A 19 20.01 -22.41 9.35
N VAL A 20 20.32 -21.12 9.19
CA VAL A 20 20.02 -20.34 7.98
C VAL A 20 21.31 -19.79 7.37
N ASP A 21 21.71 -20.35 6.22
CA ASP A 21 22.82 -19.81 5.43
C ASP A 21 22.34 -18.71 4.47
N ASN A 22 22.68 -17.46 4.80
CA ASN A 22 22.46 -16.29 3.95
C ASN A 22 23.79 -15.71 3.42
N ALA A 23 24.92 -16.41 3.56
CA ALA A 23 26.25 -15.88 3.26
C ALA A 23 26.34 -15.35 1.82
N THR A 24 25.90 -16.14 0.84
CA THR A 24 25.94 -15.73 -0.58
C THR A 24 25.11 -14.48 -0.86
N LYS A 25 23.93 -14.35 -0.23
CA LYS A 25 23.06 -13.17 -0.41
C LYS A 25 23.69 -11.92 0.20
N ILE A 26 24.29 -12.06 1.38
CA ILE A 26 24.96 -10.95 2.08
C ILE A 26 26.19 -10.51 1.29
N SER A 27 27.04 -11.43 0.87
CA SER A 27 28.21 -11.09 0.05
C SER A 27 27.80 -10.39 -1.23
N GLY A 28 26.76 -10.89 -1.94
CA GLY A 28 26.26 -10.25 -3.15
C GLY A 28 25.73 -8.83 -2.92
N LEU A 29 25.12 -8.54 -1.77
CA LEU A 29 24.66 -7.18 -1.42
C LEU A 29 25.83 -6.26 -1.07
N VAL A 30 26.82 -6.75 -0.31
CA VAL A 30 28.01 -5.99 0.06
C VAL A 30 28.87 -5.68 -1.17
N GLU A 31 29.09 -6.65 -2.05
CA GLU A 31 29.81 -6.47 -3.31
C GLU A 31 29.11 -5.48 -4.24
N ALA A 32 27.78 -5.44 -4.22
CA ALA A 32 26.98 -4.44 -4.93
C ALA A 32 26.97 -3.05 -4.24
N GLY A 33 27.63 -2.88 -3.08
CA GLY A 33 27.79 -1.61 -2.39
C GLY A 33 26.65 -1.23 -1.44
N HIS A 34 25.74 -2.15 -1.15
CA HIS A 34 24.62 -1.90 -0.24
C HIS A 34 25.03 -1.97 1.23
N PRO A 35 24.48 -1.12 2.11
CA PRO A 35 24.68 -1.25 3.55
C PRO A 35 23.94 -2.49 4.07
N VAL A 36 24.67 -3.35 4.78
CA VAL A 36 24.15 -4.60 5.36
C VAL A 36 24.44 -4.65 6.86
N ILE A 37 23.42 -4.94 7.66
CA ILE A 37 23.52 -5.22 9.09
C ILE A 37 23.16 -6.69 9.31
N THR A 38 24.03 -7.42 9.99
CA THR A 38 23.79 -8.81 10.37
C THR A 38 23.62 -8.90 11.89
N ILE A 39 22.53 -9.52 12.33
CA ILE A 39 22.17 -9.70 13.73
C ILE A 39 22.10 -11.19 14.01
N THR A 40 22.98 -11.68 14.89
CA THR A 40 22.96 -13.08 15.33
C THR A 40 21.82 -13.29 16.34
N SER A 41 20.96 -14.26 16.07
CA SER A 41 19.86 -14.72 16.91
C SER A 41 20.07 -16.20 17.22
N ASN A 42 20.45 -16.51 18.45
CA ASN A 42 20.72 -17.86 18.91
C ASN A 42 19.45 -18.58 19.36
N ASN A 43 18.45 -17.85 19.86
CA ASN A 43 17.19 -18.41 20.32
C ASN A 43 16.02 -17.43 20.15
N ARG A 44 14.79 -17.89 20.43
CA ARG A 44 13.56 -17.09 20.26
C ARG A 44 13.45 -15.86 21.19
N TYR A 45 14.14 -15.85 22.34
CA TYR A 45 14.14 -14.71 23.25
C TYR A 45 14.98 -13.54 22.72
N ASP A 46 15.95 -13.83 21.85
CA ASP A 46 16.74 -12.78 21.19
C ASP A 46 15.84 -11.91 20.29
N LEU A 47 14.79 -12.49 19.70
CA LEU A 47 13.78 -11.73 18.96
C LEU A 47 13.07 -10.71 19.85
N GLY A 48 12.69 -11.09 21.07
CA GLY A 48 12.08 -10.17 22.04
C GLY A 48 13.03 -9.03 22.45
N SER A 49 14.32 -9.36 22.60
CA SER A 49 15.37 -8.35 22.87
C SER A 49 15.51 -7.36 21.71
N GLN A 50 15.42 -7.87 20.48
CA GLN A 50 15.47 -7.04 19.28
C GLN A 50 14.24 -6.14 19.17
N MET A 51 13.03 -6.65 19.43
CA MET A 51 11.81 -5.83 19.46
C MET A 51 11.96 -4.63 20.39
N PHE A 52 12.39 -4.86 21.64
CA PHE A 52 12.63 -3.78 22.60
C PHE A 52 13.71 -2.80 22.12
N LEU A 53 14.82 -3.32 21.56
CA LEU A 53 15.90 -2.48 21.04
C LEU A 53 15.40 -1.55 19.93
N TRP A 54 14.64 -2.07 18.95
CA TRP A 54 14.12 -1.27 17.84
C TRP A 54 13.07 -0.25 18.28
N GLU A 55 12.21 -0.60 19.22
CA GLU A 55 11.25 0.33 19.84
C GLU A 55 11.98 1.48 20.57
N MET A 56 12.97 1.14 21.40
CA MET A 56 13.78 2.13 22.12
C MET A 56 14.60 3.00 21.17
N ALA A 57 15.23 2.41 20.15
CA ALA A 57 15.99 3.13 19.14
C ALA A 57 15.10 4.12 18.38
N THR A 58 13.86 3.74 18.05
CA THR A 58 12.87 4.62 17.42
C THR A 58 12.53 5.81 18.33
N ALA A 59 12.32 5.57 19.63
CA ALA A 59 12.04 6.63 20.59
C ALA A 59 13.19 7.65 20.71
N VAL A 60 14.43 7.15 20.80
CA VAL A 60 15.64 7.97 20.83
C VAL A 60 15.83 8.74 19.53
N ALA A 61 15.63 8.10 18.38
CA ALA A 61 15.69 8.76 17.08
C ALA A 61 14.66 9.89 16.96
N GLY A 62 13.42 9.65 17.40
CA GLY A 62 12.35 10.66 17.45
C GLY A 62 12.76 11.90 18.24
N HIS A 63 13.37 11.70 19.42
CA HIS A 63 13.88 12.80 20.24
C HIS A 63 14.93 13.64 19.49
N PHE A 64 15.91 13.01 18.85
CA PHE A 64 16.94 13.73 18.10
C PHE A 64 16.41 14.43 16.84
N LEU A 65 15.36 13.87 16.22
CA LEU A 65 14.67 14.48 15.09
C LEU A 65 13.70 15.60 15.50
N GLY A 66 13.46 15.79 16.81
CA GLY A 66 12.51 16.78 17.31
C GLY A 66 11.05 16.44 17.01
N ILE A 67 10.73 15.15 16.82
CA ILE A 67 9.38 14.65 16.53
C ILE A 67 8.87 13.78 17.68
N ASN A 68 7.54 13.70 17.85
CA ASN A 68 6.94 12.77 18.78
C ASN A 68 6.69 11.42 18.07
N PRO A 69 7.43 10.35 18.38
CA PRO A 69 7.28 9.07 17.69
C PRO A 69 5.95 8.35 17.98
N PHE A 70 5.11 8.89 18.87
CA PHE A 70 3.81 8.33 19.25
C PHE A 70 2.61 9.16 18.79
N ASP A 71 2.81 10.25 18.05
CA ASP A 71 1.70 11.00 17.44
C ASP A 71 1.27 10.40 16.09
N GLN A 72 -0.01 10.61 15.75
CA GLN A 72 -0.62 10.08 14.52
C GLN A 72 -1.63 11.07 13.90
N PRO A 73 -1.23 12.32 13.62
CA PRO A 73 -2.16 13.35 13.15
C PRO A 73 -2.85 12.98 11.82
N ASP A 74 -2.14 12.31 10.91
CA ASP A 74 -2.63 12.01 9.56
C ASP A 74 -3.60 10.81 9.52
N VAL A 75 -3.58 10.00 10.57
CA VAL A 75 -4.53 8.89 10.75
C VAL A 75 -5.93 9.43 11.06
N GLU A 76 -6.04 10.52 11.82
CA GLU A 76 -7.32 11.13 12.17
C GLU A 76 -8.00 11.78 10.95
N ILE A 77 -7.25 12.43 10.08
CA ILE A 77 -7.76 13.01 8.82
C ILE A 77 -8.47 11.93 7.99
N THR A 78 -7.87 10.76 7.89
CA THR A 78 -8.43 9.62 7.17
C THR A 78 -9.78 9.20 7.75
N LYS A 79 -9.89 9.11 9.08
CA LYS A 79 -11.15 8.79 9.76
C LYS A 79 -12.23 9.83 9.50
N VAL A 80 -11.86 11.12 9.42
CA VAL A 80 -12.79 12.20 9.08
C VAL A 80 -13.34 12.02 7.67
N HIS A 81 -12.49 11.75 6.67
CA HIS A 81 -12.96 11.52 5.30
C HIS A 81 -13.87 10.29 5.20
N ILE A 82 -13.53 9.19 5.89
CA ILE A 82 -14.36 7.99 5.91
C ILE A 82 -15.76 8.29 6.49
N ARG A 83 -15.82 8.99 7.63
CA ARG A 83 -17.09 9.41 8.24
C ARG A 83 -17.91 10.27 7.29
N ARG A 84 -17.26 11.19 6.56
CA ARG A 84 -17.91 12.01 5.53
C ARG A 84 -18.46 11.16 4.39
N MET A 85 -17.69 10.22 3.86
CA MET A 85 -18.15 9.31 2.79
C MET A 85 -19.35 8.47 3.23
N ILE A 86 -19.33 7.96 4.46
CA ILE A 86 -20.46 7.22 5.05
C ILE A 86 -21.70 8.11 5.19
N ALA A 87 -21.53 9.36 5.65
CA ALA A 87 -22.64 10.29 5.80
C ALA A 87 -23.33 10.59 4.45
N VAL A 88 -22.53 10.89 3.42
CA VAL A 88 -23.02 11.13 2.05
C VAL A 88 -23.76 9.91 1.52
N TYR A 89 -23.20 8.70 1.68
CA TYR A 89 -23.85 7.48 1.24
C TYR A 89 -25.18 7.22 1.97
N ARG A 90 -25.26 7.51 3.27
CA ARG A 90 -26.50 7.33 4.03
C ARG A 90 -27.62 8.23 3.51
N GLU A 91 -27.30 9.44 3.08
CA GLU A 91 -28.25 10.42 2.57
C GLU A 91 -28.65 10.13 1.11
N HIS A 92 -27.67 9.89 0.23
CA HIS A 92 -27.90 9.81 -1.21
C HIS A 92 -27.90 8.39 -1.78
N LYS A 93 -27.51 7.38 -0.98
CA LYS A 93 -27.30 5.99 -1.41
C LYS A 93 -26.25 5.81 -2.51
N GLU A 94 -25.43 6.84 -2.71
CA GLU A 94 -24.35 6.87 -3.69
C GLU A 94 -23.14 7.59 -3.08
N PHE A 95 -21.94 7.24 -3.55
CA PHE A 95 -20.73 7.98 -3.23
C PHE A 95 -20.60 9.24 -4.10
N PRO A 96 -19.83 10.26 -3.68
CA PRO A 96 -19.55 11.41 -4.51
C PRO A 96 -19.04 10.99 -5.89
N TYR A 97 -19.68 11.50 -6.94
CA TYR A 97 -19.27 11.26 -8.32
C TYR A 97 -17.82 11.68 -8.53
N GLU A 98 -17.04 10.82 -9.16
CA GLU A 98 -15.67 11.10 -9.55
C GLU A 98 -15.51 10.88 -11.05
N LEU A 99 -14.94 11.88 -11.74
CA LEU A 99 -14.65 11.77 -13.16
C LEU A 99 -13.59 10.70 -13.39
N SER A 100 -13.95 9.65 -14.15
CA SER A 100 -13.01 8.63 -14.59
C SER A 100 -12.01 9.23 -15.57
N SER A 101 -10.74 8.87 -15.40
CA SER A 101 -9.67 9.30 -16.30
C SER A 101 -9.51 8.38 -17.51
N LEU A 102 -9.91 7.12 -17.39
CA LEU A 102 -9.95 6.13 -18.46
C LEU A 102 -10.94 5.03 -18.06
N THR A 103 -11.70 4.51 -19.03
CA THR A 103 -12.65 3.41 -18.80
C THR A 103 -12.47 2.34 -19.87
N THR A 104 -12.33 1.09 -19.45
CA THR A 104 -12.44 -0.12 -20.29
C THR A 104 -13.63 -0.96 -19.80
N PRO A 105 -14.06 -2.01 -20.52
CA PRO A 105 -15.11 -2.90 -20.02
C PRO A 105 -14.76 -3.53 -18.66
N GLU A 106 -13.49 -3.85 -18.42
CA GLU A 106 -13.00 -4.59 -17.26
C GLU A 106 -12.53 -3.68 -16.11
N CYS A 107 -12.12 -2.44 -16.40
CA CYS A 107 -11.46 -1.57 -15.43
C CYS A 107 -11.86 -0.09 -15.60
N VAL A 108 -12.03 0.61 -14.48
CA VAL A 108 -12.15 2.07 -14.44
C VAL A 108 -10.97 2.66 -13.71
N VAL A 109 -10.33 3.67 -14.31
CA VAL A 109 -9.15 4.32 -13.74
C VAL A 109 -9.48 5.74 -13.30
N TYR A 110 -9.04 6.11 -12.11
CA TYR A 110 -9.25 7.44 -11.52
C TYR A 110 -7.91 8.07 -11.11
N GLY A 111 -7.72 9.35 -11.39
CA GLY A 111 -6.45 10.05 -11.14
C GLY A 111 -5.32 9.56 -12.05
N GLY A 112 -4.07 9.85 -11.64
CA GLY A 112 -2.87 9.63 -12.45
C GLY A 112 -2.77 10.53 -13.69
N PRO A 113 -1.67 10.40 -14.46
CA PRO A 113 -1.43 11.23 -15.65
C PRO A 113 -2.47 11.00 -16.75
N GLN A 114 -2.57 11.98 -17.65
CA GLN A 114 -3.40 11.86 -18.85
C GLN A 114 -2.78 10.84 -19.81
N ALA A 115 -3.60 9.91 -20.30
CA ALA A 115 -3.18 8.85 -21.21
C ALA A 115 -4.38 8.23 -21.92
N LEU A 116 -4.17 7.73 -23.15
CA LEU A 116 -5.22 7.10 -23.95
C LEU A 116 -5.36 5.59 -23.70
N THR A 117 -4.31 4.94 -23.19
CA THR A 117 -4.29 3.51 -22.92
C THR A 117 -3.98 3.22 -21.46
N LEU A 118 -4.43 2.05 -20.97
CA LEU A 118 -4.12 1.58 -19.61
C LEU A 118 -2.61 1.45 -19.39
N ALA A 119 -1.89 0.96 -20.41
CA ALA A 119 -0.45 0.76 -20.39
C ALA A 119 0.29 2.09 -20.22
N ASP A 120 -0.03 3.08 -21.06
CA ASP A 120 0.59 4.41 -20.98
C ASP A 120 0.27 5.08 -19.65
N LYS A 121 -0.95 4.89 -19.13
CA LYS A 121 -1.37 5.48 -17.84
C LYS A 121 -0.53 4.96 -16.68
N LEU A 122 -0.31 3.65 -16.62
CA LEU A 122 0.49 3.02 -15.58
C LEU A 122 1.98 3.34 -15.75
N LYS A 123 2.51 3.28 -16.97
CA LYS A 123 3.92 3.61 -17.26
C LYS A 123 4.24 5.06 -16.96
N ASN A 124 3.39 5.99 -17.41
CA ASN A 124 3.57 7.40 -17.15
C ASN A 124 3.52 7.67 -15.64
N PHE A 125 2.58 7.06 -14.91
CA PHE A 125 2.50 7.22 -13.45
C PHE A 125 3.78 6.74 -12.75
N LEU A 126 4.29 5.56 -13.11
CA LEU A 126 5.54 5.04 -12.53
C LEU A 126 6.78 5.84 -12.96
N SER A 127 6.75 6.49 -14.13
CA SER A 127 7.84 7.36 -14.60
C SER A 127 7.90 8.71 -13.89
N GLU A 128 6.87 9.09 -13.13
CA GLU A 128 6.90 10.27 -12.24
C GLU A 128 7.76 10.03 -10.99
N ALA A 129 8.31 8.82 -10.81
CA ALA A 129 9.13 8.50 -9.66
C ALA A 129 10.51 9.18 -9.74
N GLU A 130 10.88 9.82 -8.65
CA GLU A 130 12.16 10.46 -8.42
C GLU A 130 13.05 9.60 -7.50
N LYS A 131 14.30 10.00 -7.34
CA LYS A 131 15.24 9.28 -6.48
C LYS A 131 14.76 9.32 -5.02
N GLY A 132 14.59 8.15 -4.42
CA GLY A 132 14.11 7.99 -3.04
C GLY A 132 12.60 7.83 -2.92
N ASP A 133 11.90 7.79 -4.05
CA ASP A 133 10.49 7.41 -4.10
C ASP A 133 10.28 5.91 -3.92
N TYR A 134 9.07 5.56 -3.50
CA TYR A 134 8.60 4.20 -3.39
C TYR A 134 7.18 4.06 -3.92
N VAL A 135 6.81 2.84 -4.31
CA VAL A 135 5.44 2.50 -4.72
C VAL A 135 4.73 1.79 -3.57
N CYS A 136 3.46 2.13 -3.35
CA CYS A 136 2.58 1.42 -2.44
C CYS A 136 1.37 0.87 -3.20
N LEU A 137 1.22 -0.45 -3.20
CA LEU A 137 0.03 -1.16 -3.66
C LEU A 137 -0.98 -1.20 -2.51
N GLN A 138 -2.02 -0.36 -2.59
CA GLN A 138 -3.11 -0.30 -1.62
C GLN A 138 -4.25 -1.21 -2.07
N VAL A 139 -4.40 -2.36 -1.41
CA VAL A 139 -5.26 -3.44 -1.89
C VAL A 139 -6.60 -3.47 -1.15
N TYR A 140 -7.67 -3.06 -1.82
CA TYR A 140 -9.06 -3.22 -1.40
C TYR A 140 -9.75 -4.27 -2.29
N LEU A 141 -9.13 -5.45 -2.38
CA LEU A 141 -9.61 -6.62 -3.12
C LEU A 141 -9.93 -7.73 -2.11
N ASN A 142 -10.71 -8.72 -2.53
CA ASN A 142 -10.89 -9.93 -1.72
C ASN A 142 -9.57 -10.69 -1.64
N GLN A 143 -9.12 -10.98 -0.41
CA GLN A 143 -7.92 -11.77 -0.18
C GLN A 143 -8.12 -13.21 -0.67
N SER A 144 -7.24 -13.66 -1.54
CA SER A 144 -7.14 -15.05 -1.97
C SER A 144 -5.71 -15.36 -2.40
N PRO A 145 -5.29 -16.65 -2.41
CA PRO A 145 -3.97 -17.04 -2.89
C PRO A 145 -3.66 -16.53 -4.30
N GLU A 146 -4.66 -16.50 -5.19
CA GLU A 146 -4.51 -16.04 -6.57
C GLU A 146 -4.31 -14.53 -6.66
N VAL A 147 -4.95 -13.75 -5.77
CA VAL A 147 -4.72 -12.31 -5.66
C VAL A 147 -3.34 -12.04 -5.07
N ASP A 148 -2.93 -12.78 -4.04
CA ASP A 148 -1.60 -12.67 -3.43
C ASP A 148 -0.49 -12.98 -4.44
N GLU A 149 -0.64 -14.04 -5.23
CA GLU A 149 0.30 -14.40 -6.30
C GLU A 149 0.37 -13.30 -7.36
N ALA A 150 -0.77 -12.82 -7.86
CA ALA A 150 -0.81 -11.77 -8.87
C ALA A 150 -0.22 -10.44 -8.36
N LEU A 151 -0.46 -10.08 -7.10
CA LEU A 151 0.17 -8.92 -6.45
C LEU A 151 1.67 -9.10 -6.29
N CYS A 152 2.13 -10.31 -5.95
CA CYS A 152 3.55 -10.61 -5.84
C CYS A 152 4.25 -10.40 -7.19
N THR A 153 3.70 -10.93 -8.27
CA THR A 153 4.23 -10.74 -9.62
C THR A 153 4.22 -9.27 -10.04
N LEU A 154 3.11 -8.55 -9.81
CA LEU A 154 3.04 -7.11 -10.12
C LEU A 154 4.11 -6.31 -9.36
N ARG A 155 4.25 -6.57 -8.06
CA ARG A 155 5.24 -5.94 -7.18
C ARG A 155 6.66 -6.20 -7.69
N GLU A 156 6.97 -7.43 -8.06
CA GLU A 156 8.29 -7.80 -8.58
C GLU A 156 8.57 -7.18 -9.94
N THR A 157 7.59 -7.13 -10.84
CA THR A 157 7.73 -6.47 -12.15
C THR A 157 8.01 -4.97 -12.00
N ILE A 158 7.28 -4.28 -11.13
CA ILE A 158 7.54 -2.85 -10.85
C ILE A 158 8.95 -2.68 -10.28
N PHE A 159 9.33 -3.51 -9.30
CA PHE A 159 10.66 -3.43 -8.69
C PHE A 159 11.78 -3.68 -9.72
N ILE A 160 11.70 -4.75 -10.52
CA ILE A 160 12.73 -5.11 -11.49
C ILE A 160 12.85 -4.05 -12.58
N LYS A 161 11.72 -3.49 -13.03
CA LYS A 161 11.70 -2.57 -14.17
C LYS A 161 12.08 -1.14 -13.81
N TYR A 162 11.71 -0.68 -12.61
CA TYR A 162 11.89 0.72 -12.20
C TYR A 162 12.87 0.88 -11.03
N GLY A 163 13.36 -0.20 -10.42
CA GLY A 163 14.27 -0.16 -9.26
C GLY A 163 13.62 0.28 -7.93
N LEU A 164 12.36 0.71 -7.98
CA LEU A 164 11.62 1.30 -6.85
C LEU A 164 11.35 0.29 -5.74
N ALA A 165 11.41 0.74 -4.49
CA ALA A 165 10.86 -0.04 -3.38
C ALA A 165 9.34 -0.15 -3.56
N VAL A 166 8.81 -1.37 -3.51
CA VAL A 166 7.37 -1.61 -3.68
C VAL A 166 6.83 -2.29 -2.43
N THR A 167 5.93 -1.60 -1.75
CA THR A 167 5.19 -2.11 -0.58
C THR A 167 3.79 -2.55 -1.00
N THR A 168 3.25 -3.56 -0.33
CA THR A 168 1.89 -4.05 -0.57
C THR A 168 1.15 -4.13 0.76
N GLY A 169 -0.05 -3.56 0.82
CA GLY A 169 -0.86 -3.56 2.03
C GLY A 169 -2.34 -3.75 1.73
N TYR A 170 -2.97 -4.69 2.43
CA TYR A 170 -4.42 -4.84 2.38
C TYR A 170 -5.13 -3.79 3.22
N GLY A 171 -6.05 -3.05 2.59
CA GLY A 171 -6.93 -2.09 3.24
C GLY A 171 -8.09 -2.80 3.93
N PRO A 172 -8.58 -2.29 5.09
CA PRO A 172 -8.09 -1.11 5.81
C PRO A 172 -6.89 -1.38 6.74
N ARG A 173 -6.34 -2.61 6.79
CA ARG A 173 -5.34 -3.03 7.80
C ARG A 173 -4.10 -2.12 7.82
N TYR A 174 -3.52 -1.78 6.66
CA TYR A 174 -2.31 -0.94 6.61
C TYR A 174 -2.55 0.48 7.14
N LEU A 175 -3.79 0.97 7.18
CA LEU A 175 -4.11 2.30 7.72
C LEU A 175 -3.75 2.42 9.21
N HIS A 176 -3.64 1.28 9.91
CA HIS A 176 -3.26 1.20 11.31
C HIS A 176 -1.76 0.95 11.53
N SER A 177 -0.96 0.94 10.46
CA SER A 177 0.48 0.68 10.52
C SER A 177 1.26 1.71 9.71
N THR A 178 1.22 1.62 8.38
CA THR A 178 2.00 2.50 7.49
C THR A 178 1.22 3.74 7.04
N GLY A 179 -0.04 3.90 7.49
CA GLY A 179 -0.90 5.02 7.12
C GLY A 179 -0.29 6.39 7.44
N GLN A 180 0.45 6.51 8.54
CA GLN A 180 1.16 7.74 8.91
C GLN A 180 2.29 8.05 7.93
N LEU A 181 3.11 7.05 7.56
CA LEU A 181 4.16 7.20 6.54
C LEU A 181 3.56 7.69 5.22
N HIS A 182 2.46 7.09 4.77
CA HIS A 182 1.88 7.41 3.46
C HIS A 182 1.42 8.87 3.31
N LYS A 183 1.14 9.55 4.42
CA LYS A 183 0.50 10.88 4.44
C LYS A 183 1.35 11.96 5.07
N GLY A 184 2.22 11.59 6.00
CA GLY A 184 3.07 12.50 6.77
C GLY A 184 4.55 12.49 6.38
N ASP A 185 4.98 11.65 5.42
CA ASP A 185 6.38 11.64 4.96
C ASP A 185 6.71 12.79 4.00
N SER A 186 7.95 12.81 3.50
CA SER A 186 8.50 13.86 2.65
C SER A 186 7.88 14.03 1.25
N GLY A 187 6.95 13.16 0.82
CA GLY A 187 6.37 13.25 -0.54
C GLY A 187 6.52 11.98 -1.36
N ASN A 188 7.24 11.00 -0.84
CA ASN A 188 7.97 10.05 -1.67
C ASN A 188 7.14 8.87 -2.17
N GLY A 189 5.89 8.75 -1.71
CA GLY A 189 5.00 7.67 -2.10
C GLY A 189 4.28 7.92 -3.43
N LEU A 190 4.34 6.91 -4.30
CA LEU A 190 3.43 6.72 -5.42
C LEU A 190 2.41 5.63 -5.06
N PHE A 191 1.14 5.99 -4.98
CA PHE A 191 0.09 5.11 -4.48
C PHE A 191 -0.74 4.53 -5.63
N ILE A 192 -0.74 3.20 -5.73
CA ILE A 192 -1.61 2.45 -6.65
C ILE A 192 -2.71 1.81 -5.83
N GLN A 193 -3.91 2.39 -5.88
CA GLN A 193 -5.07 1.86 -5.18
C GLN A 193 -5.84 0.89 -6.07
N LEU A 194 -6.04 -0.32 -5.56
CA LEU A 194 -6.68 -1.44 -6.26
C LEU A 194 -8.02 -1.72 -5.56
N THR A 195 -9.11 -1.56 -6.29
CA THR A 195 -10.48 -1.79 -5.79
C THR A 195 -11.22 -2.71 -6.75
N GLN A 196 -12.33 -3.29 -6.29
CA GLN A 196 -13.16 -4.19 -7.09
C GLN A 196 -14.64 -3.91 -6.87
N GLU A 197 -15.46 -4.43 -7.78
CA GLU A 197 -16.90 -4.55 -7.57
C GLU A 197 -17.22 -5.58 -6.48
N ASN A 198 -18.22 -5.29 -5.64
CA ASN A 198 -18.60 -6.13 -4.51
C ASN A 198 -19.79 -7.02 -4.88
N PHE A 199 -19.56 -8.09 -5.65
CA PHE A 199 -20.62 -9.01 -6.11
C PHE A 199 -21.37 -9.74 -5.00
N ARG A 200 -20.72 -9.90 -3.84
CA ARG A 200 -21.33 -10.44 -2.62
C ARG A 200 -21.17 -9.39 -1.55
N ASP A 201 -22.28 -8.80 -1.17
CA ASP A 201 -22.31 -7.78 -0.15
C ASP A 201 -23.25 -8.18 0.99
N VAL A 202 -22.87 -7.80 2.20
CA VAL A 202 -23.55 -8.19 3.44
C VAL A 202 -23.93 -6.94 4.19
N ASP A 203 -25.21 -6.88 4.56
CA ASP A 203 -25.75 -5.83 5.40
C ASP A 203 -25.07 -5.77 6.78
N ILE A 204 -24.81 -4.56 7.26
CA ILE A 204 -24.37 -4.30 8.62
C ILE A 204 -25.62 -3.85 9.41
N PRO A 205 -26.09 -4.65 10.38
CA PRO A 205 -27.20 -4.25 11.24
C PRO A 205 -26.92 -2.91 11.93
N ASP A 206 -27.86 -1.97 11.85
CA ASP A 206 -27.78 -0.70 12.57
C ASP A 206 -27.80 -0.92 14.10
N GLU A 207 -28.44 -2.02 14.54
CA GLU A 207 -28.55 -2.43 15.92
C GLU A 207 -28.41 -3.96 16.04
N ILE A 208 -27.82 -4.43 17.14
CA ILE A 208 -27.65 -5.86 17.43
C ILE A 208 -29.02 -6.57 17.43
N GLY A 209 -29.13 -7.65 16.66
CA GLY A 209 -30.34 -8.47 16.58
C GLY A 209 -31.46 -7.92 15.69
N LYS A 210 -31.29 -6.74 15.08
CA LYS A 210 -32.26 -6.19 14.11
C LYS A 210 -31.82 -6.45 12.67
N LYS A 211 -32.78 -6.51 11.75
CA LYS A 211 -32.52 -6.66 10.30
C LYS A 211 -32.27 -5.34 9.57
N LYS A 212 -32.57 -4.20 10.20
CA LYS A 212 -32.43 -2.89 9.56
C LYS A 212 -30.94 -2.59 9.35
N SER A 213 -30.59 -2.17 8.13
CA SER A 213 -29.23 -1.88 7.69
C SER A 213 -29.20 -0.58 6.91
N SER A 214 -28.32 0.34 7.30
CA SER A 214 -28.03 1.57 6.58
C SER A 214 -26.77 1.50 5.71
N LEU A 215 -25.94 0.47 5.93
CA LEU A 215 -24.63 0.26 5.33
C LEU A 215 -24.38 -1.22 5.12
N THR A 216 -23.63 -1.55 4.08
CA THR A 216 -23.10 -2.89 3.86
C THR A 216 -21.59 -2.92 4.11
N PHE A 217 -21.00 -4.11 4.23
CA PHE A 217 -19.54 -4.25 4.34
C PHE A 217 -18.82 -3.74 3.09
N GLY A 218 -19.37 -3.98 1.91
CA GLY A 218 -18.85 -3.46 0.64
C GLY A 218 -18.90 -1.93 0.59
N THR A 219 -20.00 -1.32 1.05
CA THR A 219 -20.11 0.13 1.19
C THR A 219 -19.07 0.66 2.18
N LEU A 220 -18.90 0.02 3.34
CA LEU A 220 -17.91 0.44 4.33
C LEU A 220 -16.48 0.37 3.77
N GLN A 221 -16.16 -0.71 3.06
CA GLN A 221 -14.85 -0.87 2.41
C GLN A 221 -14.62 0.19 1.32
N ALA A 222 -15.62 0.47 0.48
CA ALA A 222 -15.55 1.51 -0.53
C ALA A 222 -15.36 2.90 0.10
N ALA A 223 -16.08 3.20 1.19
CA ALA A 223 -15.91 4.43 1.96
C ALA A 223 -14.50 4.54 2.57
N GLN A 224 -13.93 3.44 3.05
CA GLN A 224 -12.56 3.37 3.54
C GLN A 224 -11.54 3.65 2.42
N ALA A 225 -11.70 3.03 1.25
CA ALA A 225 -10.82 3.26 0.10
C ALA A 225 -10.88 4.70 -0.42
N GLN A 226 -12.09 5.25 -0.57
CA GLN A 226 -12.30 6.61 -1.04
C GLN A 226 -11.84 7.65 0.00
N GLY A 227 -12.09 7.40 1.28
CA GLY A 227 -11.63 8.27 2.37
C GLY A 227 -10.11 8.32 2.46
N ASP A 228 -9.43 7.17 2.34
CA ASP A 228 -7.97 7.11 2.31
C ASP A 228 -7.39 7.84 1.08
N ARG A 229 -7.98 7.60 -0.09
CA ARG A 229 -7.59 8.28 -1.32
C ARG A 229 -7.77 9.80 -1.22
N GLN A 230 -8.84 10.28 -0.60
CA GLN A 230 -9.04 11.72 -0.41
C GLN A 230 -7.98 12.29 0.54
N ALA A 231 -7.66 11.60 1.64
CA ALA A 231 -6.59 12.02 2.55
C ALA A 231 -5.23 12.11 1.84
N LEU A 232 -4.92 11.16 0.96
CA LEU A 232 -3.71 11.20 0.13
C LEU A 232 -3.71 12.40 -0.82
N LYS A 233 -4.84 12.68 -1.49
CA LYS A 233 -4.97 13.85 -2.38
C LYS A 233 -4.82 15.17 -1.63
N ASP A 234 -5.43 15.29 -0.45
CA ASP A 234 -5.35 16.50 0.37
C ASP A 234 -3.93 16.74 0.90
N ALA A 235 -3.17 15.66 1.12
CA ALA A 235 -1.74 15.69 1.44
C ALA A 235 -0.83 15.84 0.19
N GLY A 236 -1.37 16.10 -1.00
CA GLY A 236 -0.58 16.32 -2.22
C GLY A 236 0.11 15.07 -2.77
N ARG A 237 -0.34 13.86 -2.39
CA ARG A 237 0.30 12.60 -2.78
C ARG A 237 -0.10 12.17 -4.20
N ARG A 238 0.83 11.53 -4.90
CA ARG A 238 0.63 10.94 -6.23
C ARG A 238 -0.16 9.65 -6.10
N ILE A 239 -1.41 9.62 -6.60
CA ILE A 239 -2.29 8.45 -6.50
C ILE A 239 -3.04 8.17 -7.80
N ILE A 240 -3.04 6.90 -8.20
CA ILE A 240 -3.86 6.34 -9.25
C ILE A 240 -4.72 5.21 -8.67
N ARG A 241 -6.01 5.16 -9.03
CA ARG A 241 -6.92 4.07 -8.60
C ARG A 241 -7.35 3.26 -9.81
N PHE A 242 -7.17 1.94 -9.73
CA PHE A 242 -7.74 0.97 -10.67
C PHE A 242 -8.91 0.25 -9.98
N HIS A 243 -10.08 0.29 -10.61
CA HIS A 243 -11.28 -0.36 -10.13
C HIS A 243 -11.70 -1.49 -11.08
N PHE A 244 -11.55 -2.73 -10.64
CA PHE A 244 -11.84 -3.93 -11.42
C PHE A 244 -13.33 -4.29 -11.36
N ARG A 245 -14.00 -4.29 -12.51
CA ARG A 245 -15.45 -4.51 -12.62
C ARG A 245 -15.89 -5.97 -12.61
N THR A 246 -14.98 -6.89 -12.94
CA THR A 246 -15.31 -8.31 -13.17
C THR A 246 -14.35 -9.24 -12.46
N ASN A 247 -13.08 -9.29 -12.89
CA ASN A 247 -12.09 -10.22 -12.37
C ASN A 247 -10.83 -9.47 -11.92
N PRO A 248 -10.63 -9.25 -10.61
CA PRO A 248 -9.47 -8.53 -10.10
C PRO A 248 -8.14 -9.26 -10.36
N VAL A 249 -8.13 -10.61 -10.37
CA VAL A 249 -6.92 -11.39 -10.66
C VAL A 249 -6.49 -11.18 -12.12
N ALA A 250 -7.43 -11.25 -13.06
CA ALA A 250 -7.15 -10.94 -14.47
C ALA A 250 -6.72 -9.48 -14.66
N GLY A 251 -7.32 -8.56 -13.91
CA GLY A 251 -6.91 -7.16 -13.86
C GLY A 251 -5.46 -6.97 -13.42
N LEU A 252 -5.05 -7.59 -12.32
CA LEU A 252 -3.67 -7.54 -11.82
C LEU A 252 -2.67 -8.17 -12.79
N LYS A 253 -3.02 -9.29 -13.42
CA LYS A 253 -2.19 -9.93 -14.45
C LYS A 253 -2.02 -9.02 -15.67
N ASN A 254 -3.10 -8.41 -16.14
CA ASN A 254 -3.04 -7.43 -17.22
C ASN A 254 -2.16 -6.22 -16.85
N LEU A 255 -2.30 -5.66 -15.64
CA LEU A 255 -1.39 -4.60 -15.18
C LEU A 255 0.08 -5.03 -15.18
N THR A 256 0.36 -6.30 -14.91
CA THR A 256 1.72 -6.86 -14.96
C THR A 256 2.21 -7.01 -16.39
N GLU A 257 1.38 -7.56 -17.29
CA GLU A 257 1.73 -7.81 -18.69
C GLU A 257 1.98 -6.53 -19.48
N ILE A 258 1.25 -5.46 -19.16
CA ILE A 258 1.39 -4.17 -19.85
C ILE A 258 2.59 -3.36 -19.38
N LEU A 259 3.25 -3.73 -18.26
CA LEU A 259 4.43 -3.04 -17.75
C LEU A 259 5.65 -3.34 -18.61
#